data_AF-A0A7J2JKK7-F1
#
_entry.id   AF-A0A7J2JKK7-F1
#
_cell.length_a   1.000
_cell.length_b   1.000
_cell.length_c   1.000
_cell.angle_alpha   90.00
_cell.angle_beta   90.00
_cell.angle_gamma   90.00
#
_symmetry.space_group_name_H-M   'P 1'
#
loop_
_entity.id
_entity.type
_entity.pdbx_description
1 polymer ?
#
loop_
_entity_poly.entity_id
_entity_poly.type
_entity_poly.pdbx_seq_one_letter_code
_entity_poly.pdbx_strand_id
1 'polypeptide(L)' 'MEGICDICGRVGRLYTCILCGKRVCSGCYIPEKGICKNCLRGRRFR' A
#
# COMPACT_ATOMS: atom_id res chain seq x y z
N MET A 1 -10.16 -10.67 7.75
CA MET A 1 -10.85 -9.41 7.45
C MET A 1 -10.23 -8.80 6.20
N GLU A 2 -11.01 -8.66 5.14
CA GLU A 2 -10.57 -8.09 3.87
C GLU A 2 -10.97 -6.62 3.78
N GLY A 3 -10.30 -5.85 2.94
CA GLY A 3 -10.62 -4.44 2.72
C GLY A 3 -10.27 -3.99 1.31
N ILE A 4 -10.60 -2.75 0.99
CA ILE A 4 -10.35 -2.13 -0.32
C ILE A 4 -8.96 -1.49 -0.33
N CYS A 5 -8.17 -1.78 -1.36
CA CYS A 5 -6.85 -1.19 -1.57
C CYS A 5 -6.96 0.29 -1.95
N ASP A 6 -6.26 1.16 -1.20
CA ASP A 6 -6.27 2.61 -1.39
C ASP A 6 -5.62 3.10 -2.70
N ILE A 7 -4.92 2.20 -3.42
CA ILE A 7 -4.23 2.53 -4.67
C ILE A 7 -4.98 2.02 -5.91
N CYS A 8 -5.57 0.82 -5.83
CA CYS A 8 -6.16 0.17 -7.01
C CYS A 8 -7.63 -0.24 -6.86
N GLY A 9 -8.24 0.01 -5.71
CA GLY A 9 -9.66 -0.28 -5.47
C GLY A 9 -10.02 -1.77 -5.36
N ARG A 10 -9.04 -2.68 -5.45
CA ARG A 10 -9.30 -4.13 -5.31
C ARG A 10 -9.53 -4.52 -3.86
N VAL A 11 -10.49 -5.41 -3.65
CA VAL A 11 -10.74 -6.07 -2.36
C VAL A 11 -9.66 -7.14 -2.12
N GLY A 12 -9.20 -7.26 -0.88
CA GLY A 12 -8.36 -8.38 -0.46
C GLY A 12 -7.70 -8.14 0.90
N ARG A 13 -6.70 -8.96 1.22
CA ARG A 13 -5.83 -8.74 2.39
C ARG A 13 -4.99 -7.49 2.17
N LEU A 14 -5.07 -6.58 3.14
CA LEU A 14 -4.37 -5.30 3.10
C LEU A 14 -3.15 -5.28 4.02
N TYR A 15 -2.16 -4.50 3.60
CA TYR A 15 -0.92 -4.22 4.30
C TYR A 15 -0.79 -2.71 4.48
N THR A 16 -0.28 -2.28 5.62
CA THR A 16 -0.13 -0.85 5.93
C THR A 16 1.27 -0.39 5.51
N CYS A 17 1.34 0.64 4.67
CA CYS A 17 2.61 1.26 4.34
C CYS A 17 3.15 2.06 5.54
N ILE A 18 4.38 1.75 5.98
CA ILE A 18 4.98 2.42 7.14
C ILE A 18 5.28 3.91 6.91
N LEU A 19 5.32 4.37 5.65
CA LEU A 19 5.65 5.76 5.31
C LEU A 19 4.43 6.66 5.21
N CYS A 20 3.33 6.19 4.61
CA CYS A 20 2.15 7.02 4.34
C CYS A 20 0.87 6.54 5.04
N GLY A 21 0.91 5.42 5.75
CA GLY A 21 -0.24 4.86 6.47
C GLY A 21 -1.34 4.25 5.59
N LYS A 22 -1.28 4.41 4.26
CA LYS A 22 -2.26 3.80 3.34
C LYS A 22 -2.27 2.28 3.45
N ARG A 23 -3.47 1.69 3.41
CA ARG A 23 -3.68 0.24 3.38
C ARG A 23 -3.80 -0.24 1.94
N VAL A 24 -2.92 -1.15 1.54
CA VAL A 24 -2.78 -1.57 0.14
C VAL A 24 -2.78 -3.09 0.01
N CYS A 25 -3.30 -3.61 -1.11
CA CYS A 25 -3.25 -5.05 -1.38
C CYS A 25 -1.81 -5.53 -1.61
N SER A 26 -1.59 -6.85 -1.54
CA SER A 26 -0.26 -7.47 -1.77
C SER A 26 0.41 -7.01 -3.06
N GLY A 27 -0.34 -6.85 -4.16
CA GLY A 27 0.22 -6.38 -5.44
C GLY A 27 0.58 -4.89 -5.49
N CYS A 28 0.20 -4.10 -4.48
CA CYS A 28 0.61 -2.70 -4.33
C CYS A 28 1.57 -2.48 -3.15
N TYR A 29 1.86 -3.53 -2.39
CA TYR A 29 2.77 -3.54 -1.25
C TYR A 29 4.13 -4.10 -1.65
N ILE A 30 5.20 -3.51 -1.10
CA ILE A 30 6.59 -3.92 -1.29
C ILE A 30 7.05 -4.50 0.06
N PRO A 31 6.92 -5.82 0.27
CA PRO A 31 7.13 -6.43 1.58
C PRO A 31 8.55 -6.27 2.10
N GLU A 32 9.55 -6.35 1.21
CA GLU A 32 10.98 -6.18 1.54
C GLU A 32 11.30 -4.83 2.17
N LYS A 33 10.47 -3.81 1.92
CA LYS A 33 10.65 -2.45 2.42
C LYS A 33 9.57 -1.99 3.39
N GLY A 34 8.48 -2.74 3.52
CA GLY A 34 7.33 -2.35 4.33
C GLY A 34 6.50 -1.18 3.77
N ILE A 35 6.60 -0.89 2.46
CA ILE A 35 6.02 0.32 1.85
C ILE A 35 5.12 0.01 0.66
N CYS A 36 4.29 0.96 0.22
CA CYS A 36 3.53 0.82 -1.02
C CYS A 36 4.36 1.25 -2.25
N LYS A 37 3.95 0.78 -3.43
CA LYS A 37 4.61 1.12 -4.71
C LYS A 37 4.65 2.63 -5.02
N ASN A 38 3.72 3.41 -4.47
CA ASN A 38 3.72 4.86 -4.64
C ASN A 38 4.87 5.52 -3.86
N CYS A 39 5.08 5.11 -2.61
CA CYS A 39 6.20 5.56 -1.79
C CYS A 39 7.55 5.06 -2.33
N LEU A 40 7.60 3.84 -2.89
CA LEU A 40 8.79 3.33 -3.59
C LEU A 40 9.22 4.26 -4.72
N ARG A 41 8.26 4.82 -5.47
CA ARG A 41 8.52 5.75 -6.59
C ARG A 41 8.81 7.19 -6.15
N GLY A 42 9.02 7.44 -4.86
CA GLY A 42 9.31 8.77 -4.34
C GLY A 42 8.15 9.76 -4.45
N ARG A 43 6.90 9.29 -4.70
CA ARG A 43 5.74 10.18 -4.60
C ARG A 43 5.54 10.52 -3.13
N ARG A 44 6.04 11.67 -2.70
CA ARG A 44 5.66 12.31 -1.44
C ARG A 44 4.16 12.61 -1.54
N PHE A 45 3.34 11.77 -0.94
CA PHE A 45 1.98 12.14 -0.59
C PHE A 45 2.10 13.04 0.64
N ARG A 46 2.17 14.36 0.38
CA ARG A 46 1.94 15.40 1.38
C ARG A 46 0.44 15.53 1.62
#